data_AF-A0A497TN02-F1
#
_entry.id   AF-A0A497TN02-F1
#
_cell.length_a   1.000
_cell.length_b   1.000
_cell.length_c   1.000
_cell.angle_alpha   90.00
_cell.angle_beta   90.00
_cell.angle_gamma   90.00
#
_symmetry.space_group_name_H-M   'P 1'
#
loop_
_entity.id
_entity.type
_entity.pdbx_description
1 polymer ?
#
loop_
_entity_poly.entity_id
_entity_poly.type
_entity_poly.pdbx_seq_one_letter_code
_entity_poly.pdbx_strand_id
1 'polypeptide(L)'
;MSKEPEIVVGICTKNCEDTIQNVLKNVDEGLRGFFPEKNSVILVSDFSEDSTEKMVKKTKTVTPVVFRRQEGGPGKGNGVKTIFKFVLKSEANKLALIDGDLLSIKPEWIKALIEPLEKGFELVVPYYKRHKYDSVITNHVLYPFVACMYGKEIRQPVGGEFALSRRLVEKLIKHPKFPSGFGIDIFITTSALADNMRVAESTLGVKNHASTQGYKNFEKSLLPMFDQVVSTLFELTLYNKEKIKNISDIEKVTRFGNIDDVPVNEPVIEHKELYQKFLEEAPKILNSDVFSQKTKEHLKEIINNKEMVSVNVWCDALFDAFDYYVKTLDIESVLRSLRLVWMGRLASFIQQTQFMNNSDAECLIKGQIDIFKERKACFNFFGF
;
A
#
# COMPACT_ATOMS: atom_id res chain seq x y z
N MET A 1 -38.93 10.81 -2.75
CA MET A 1 -37.58 11.31 -2.46
C MET A 1 -36.68 10.10 -2.32
N SER A 2 -35.74 9.89 -3.23
CA SER A 2 -34.72 8.85 -3.02
C SER A 2 -33.97 9.21 -1.74
N LYS A 3 -33.94 8.29 -0.76
CA LYS A 3 -33.17 8.49 0.46
C LYS A 3 -31.69 8.65 0.08
N GLU A 4 -31.03 9.65 0.64
CA GLU A 4 -29.59 9.88 0.46
C GLU A 4 -28.78 8.65 0.91
N PRO A 5 -27.66 8.31 0.24
CA PRO A 5 -26.93 7.08 0.51
C PRO A 5 -26.21 7.16 1.87
N GLU A 6 -26.30 6.11 2.67
CA GLU A 6 -25.52 5.92 3.90
C GLU A 6 -24.14 5.28 3.60
N ILE A 7 -24.08 4.43 2.58
CA ILE A 7 -22.87 3.72 2.14
C ILE A 7 -22.54 4.10 0.70
N VAL A 8 -21.27 4.46 0.46
CA VAL A 8 -20.71 4.59 -0.88
C VAL A 8 -19.66 3.50 -1.06
N VAL A 9 -19.74 2.76 -2.18
CA VAL A 9 -18.60 1.96 -2.65
C VAL A 9 -18.00 2.66 -3.86
N GLY A 10 -16.84 3.26 -3.68
CA GLY A 10 -16.08 3.94 -4.71
C GLY A 10 -15.15 2.98 -5.44
N ILE A 11 -15.25 2.91 -6.76
CA ILE A 11 -14.44 2.06 -7.62
C ILE A 11 -13.57 2.95 -8.51
N CYS A 12 -12.25 2.81 -8.42
CA CYS A 12 -11.31 3.51 -9.31
C CYS A 12 -11.03 2.64 -10.55
N THR A 13 -11.21 3.20 -11.75
CA THR A 13 -10.99 2.47 -13.02
C THR A 13 -10.01 3.20 -13.95
N LYS A 14 -9.12 2.41 -14.57
CA LYS A 14 -8.30 2.80 -15.71
C LYS A 14 -8.07 1.58 -16.58
N ASN A 15 -8.76 1.55 -17.72
CA ASN A 15 -8.74 0.47 -18.69
C ASN A 15 -9.11 -0.89 -18.07
N CYS A 16 -10.32 -0.96 -17.52
CA CYS A 16 -10.86 -2.11 -16.79
C CYS A 16 -12.01 -2.80 -17.56
N GLU A 17 -12.06 -2.73 -18.89
CA GLU A 17 -13.19 -3.26 -19.67
C GLU A 17 -13.48 -4.74 -19.43
N ASP A 18 -12.43 -5.54 -19.19
CA ASP A 18 -12.52 -6.99 -18.95
C ASP A 18 -12.96 -7.37 -17.52
N THR A 19 -12.85 -6.45 -16.57
CA THR A 19 -12.97 -6.75 -15.13
C THR A 19 -14.12 -6.01 -14.46
N ILE A 20 -14.45 -4.79 -14.92
CA ILE A 20 -15.38 -3.90 -14.24
C ILE A 20 -16.78 -4.50 -14.07
N GLN A 21 -17.24 -5.30 -15.03
CA GLN A 21 -18.54 -5.97 -14.92
C GLN A 21 -18.58 -6.97 -13.75
N ASN A 22 -17.50 -7.72 -13.53
CA ASN A 22 -17.39 -8.64 -12.40
C ASN A 22 -17.35 -7.88 -11.07
N VAL A 23 -16.56 -6.80 -11.01
CA VAL A 23 -16.46 -5.94 -9.83
C VAL A 23 -17.83 -5.37 -9.44
N LEU A 24 -18.54 -4.75 -10.39
CA LEU A 24 -19.86 -4.16 -10.15
C LEU A 24 -20.88 -5.19 -9.63
N LYS A 25 -20.89 -6.40 -10.19
CA LYS A 25 -21.82 -7.47 -9.76
C LYS A 25 -21.54 -7.92 -8.32
N ASN A 26 -20.28 -8.15 -7.97
CA ASN A 26 -19.91 -8.58 -6.62
C ASN A 26 -20.14 -7.47 -5.58
N VAL A 27 -19.88 -6.21 -5.95
CA VAL A 27 -20.19 -5.06 -5.09
C VAL A 27 -21.71 -4.95 -4.86
N ASP A 28 -22.51 -5.04 -5.92
CA ASP A 28 -23.98 -5.00 -5.82
C ASP A 28 -24.53 -6.13 -4.95
N GLU A 29 -24.04 -7.36 -5.16
CA GLU A 29 -24.43 -8.51 -4.36
C GLU A 29 -24.02 -8.34 -2.89
N GLY A 30 -22.83 -7.83 -2.61
CA GLY A 30 -22.36 -7.59 -1.25
C GLY A 30 -23.20 -6.54 -0.52
N LEU A 31 -23.53 -5.44 -1.19
CA LEU A 31 -24.39 -4.40 -0.61
C LEU A 31 -25.80 -4.93 -0.34
N ARG A 32 -26.40 -5.64 -1.29
CA ARG A 32 -27.75 -6.21 -1.11
C ARG A 32 -27.82 -7.32 -0.09
N GLY A 33 -26.81 -8.20 -0.06
CA GLY A 33 -26.78 -9.37 0.80
C GLY A 33 -26.52 -9.00 2.26
N PHE A 34 -25.61 -8.06 2.50
CA PHE A 34 -25.14 -7.75 3.85
C PHE A 34 -25.65 -6.42 4.41
N PHE A 35 -26.12 -5.50 3.56
CA PHE A 35 -26.64 -4.20 3.97
C PHE A 35 -28.00 -3.86 3.30
N PRO A 36 -28.99 -4.77 3.26
CA PRO A 36 -30.25 -4.56 2.54
C PRO A 36 -31.07 -3.36 3.03
N GLU A 37 -30.95 -3.01 4.31
CA GLU A 37 -31.66 -1.90 4.95
C GLU A 37 -30.96 -0.54 4.76
N LYS A 38 -29.76 -0.53 4.16
CA LYS A 38 -28.93 0.67 3.99
C LYS A 38 -29.04 1.21 2.57
N ASN A 39 -29.37 2.49 2.45
CA ASN A 39 -29.33 3.15 1.14
C ASN A 39 -27.87 3.21 0.69
N SER A 40 -27.57 2.60 -0.45
CA SER A 40 -26.20 2.43 -0.93
C SER A 40 -26.07 2.91 -2.37
N VAL A 41 -24.90 3.40 -2.74
CA VAL A 41 -24.57 3.76 -4.12
C VAL A 41 -23.18 3.26 -4.49
N ILE A 42 -23.05 2.77 -5.71
CA ILE A 42 -21.76 2.41 -6.30
C ILE A 42 -21.30 3.60 -7.15
N LEU A 43 -20.15 4.16 -6.83
CA LEU A 43 -19.56 5.27 -7.57
C LEU A 43 -18.35 4.78 -8.35
N VAL A 44 -18.41 4.84 -9.68
CA VAL A 44 -17.25 4.56 -10.54
C VAL A 44 -16.56 5.88 -10.88
N SER A 45 -15.31 6.04 -10.43
CA SER A 45 -14.43 7.14 -10.81
C SER A 45 -13.46 6.67 -11.90
N ASP A 46 -13.66 7.14 -13.12
CA ASP A 46 -13.05 6.57 -14.31
C ASP A 46 -12.05 7.50 -15.01
N PHE A 47 -10.90 6.95 -15.39
CA PHE A 47 -9.93 7.57 -16.30
C PHE A 47 -9.52 6.61 -17.43
N SER A 48 -10.48 5.86 -17.97
CA SER A 48 -10.23 4.88 -19.01
C SER A 48 -10.30 5.47 -20.42
N GLU A 49 -9.61 4.85 -21.37
CA GLU A 49 -9.67 5.16 -22.80
C GLU A 49 -10.27 4.00 -23.62
N ASP A 50 -10.49 2.85 -22.98
CA ASP A 50 -11.09 1.64 -23.54
C ASP A 50 -12.64 1.60 -23.36
N SER A 51 -13.24 0.43 -23.49
CA SER A 51 -14.69 0.26 -23.35
C SER A 51 -15.20 0.22 -21.90
N THR A 52 -14.40 0.59 -20.89
CA THR A 52 -14.80 0.53 -19.47
C THR A 52 -16.12 1.25 -19.22
N GLU A 53 -16.31 2.48 -19.71
CA GLU A 53 -17.57 3.22 -19.52
C GLU A 53 -18.77 2.50 -20.13
N LYS A 54 -18.60 1.92 -21.32
CA LYS A 54 -19.64 1.13 -21.99
C LYS A 54 -20.00 -0.10 -21.16
N MET A 55 -19.00 -0.75 -20.57
CA MET A 55 -19.20 -1.93 -19.72
C MET A 55 -19.90 -1.58 -18.39
N VAL A 56 -19.57 -0.44 -17.78
CA VAL A 56 -20.30 0.08 -16.62
C VAL A 56 -21.77 0.30 -16.96
N LYS A 57 -22.08 1.03 -18.05
CA LYS A 57 -23.46 1.33 -18.46
C LYS A 57 -24.29 0.09 -18.84
N LYS A 58 -23.64 -0.95 -19.37
CA LYS A 58 -24.30 -2.22 -19.73
C LYS A 58 -24.57 -3.12 -18.52
N THR A 59 -23.81 -2.95 -17.43
CA THR A 59 -23.90 -3.83 -16.27
C THR A 59 -25.15 -3.50 -15.45
N LYS A 60 -26.05 -4.48 -15.33
CA LYS A 60 -27.26 -4.36 -14.51
C LYS A 60 -26.93 -4.63 -13.05
N THR A 61 -27.21 -3.65 -12.20
CA THR A 61 -27.17 -3.73 -10.74
C THR A 61 -28.52 -3.29 -10.19
N VAL A 62 -28.84 -3.72 -8.97
CA VAL A 62 -30.02 -3.22 -8.25
C VAL A 62 -29.65 -1.95 -7.50
N THR A 63 -28.46 -1.93 -6.91
CA THR A 63 -27.84 -0.76 -6.30
C THR A 63 -27.57 0.28 -7.39
N PRO A 64 -27.96 1.55 -7.20
CA PRO A 64 -27.67 2.61 -8.16
C PRO A 64 -26.17 2.75 -8.42
N VAL A 65 -25.80 2.86 -9.70
CA VAL A 65 -24.43 3.12 -10.13
C VAL A 65 -24.33 4.54 -10.67
N VAL A 66 -23.40 5.32 -10.11
CA VAL A 66 -23.05 6.65 -10.58
C VAL A 66 -21.70 6.56 -11.28
N PHE A 67 -21.65 6.94 -12.55
CA PHE A 67 -20.41 7.07 -13.29
C PHE A 67 -19.90 8.52 -13.24
N ARG A 68 -18.63 8.73 -12.91
CA ARG A 68 -17.96 10.02 -12.93
C ARG A 68 -16.62 9.91 -13.63
N ARG A 69 -16.35 10.84 -14.54
CA ARG A 69 -15.00 11.03 -15.05
C ARG A 69 -14.12 11.57 -13.91
N GLN A 70 -12.96 10.97 -13.73
CA GLN A 70 -11.96 11.39 -12.76
C GLN A 70 -11.51 12.83 -13.01
N GLU A 71 -11.45 13.63 -11.95
CA GLU A 71 -10.93 14.99 -11.97
C GLU A 71 -9.42 15.03 -11.68
N GLY A 72 -8.70 16.01 -12.24
CA GLY A 72 -7.28 16.25 -11.90
C GLY A 72 -6.24 15.50 -12.75
N GLY A 73 -6.66 14.76 -13.78
CA GLY A 73 -5.76 14.02 -14.69
C GLY A 73 -5.44 12.60 -14.21
N PRO A 74 -4.49 11.88 -14.85
CA PRO A 74 -4.20 10.48 -14.55
C PRO A 74 -3.66 10.26 -13.13
N GLY A 75 -3.99 9.11 -12.53
CA GLY A 75 -3.45 8.66 -11.23
C GLY A 75 -4.53 8.18 -10.25
N LYS A 76 -4.24 7.13 -9.47
CA LYS A 76 -5.20 6.53 -8.52
C LYS A 76 -5.69 7.54 -7.47
N GLY A 77 -4.79 8.37 -6.95
CA GLY A 77 -5.12 9.40 -5.97
C GLY A 77 -6.14 10.42 -6.46
N ASN A 78 -6.06 10.85 -7.73
CA ASN A 78 -7.07 11.72 -8.33
C ASN A 78 -8.46 11.05 -8.41
N GLY A 79 -8.50 9.74 -8.68
CA GLY A 79 -9.73 8.94 -8.64
C GLY A 79 -10.33 8.89 -7.24
N VAL A 80 -9.50 8.58 -6.24
CA VAL A 80 -9.90 8.61 -4.82
C VAL A 80 -10.38 10.00 -4.40
N LYS A 81 -9.72 11.08 -4.84
CA LYS A 81 -10.15 12.46 -4.58
C LYS A 81 -11.52 12.77 -5.18
N THR A 82 -11.79 12.27 -6.38
CA THR A 82 -13.10 12.38 -7.04
C THR A 82 -14.18 11.67 -6.22
N ILE A 83 -13.88 10.47 -5.72
CA ILE A 83 -14.76 9.71 -4.82
C ILE A 83 -15.01 10.48 -3.51
N PHE A 84 -13.95 11.01 -2.88
CA PHE A 84 -14.09 11.77 -1.63
C PHE A 84 -14.97 13.01 -1.82
N LYS A 85 -14.81 13.76 -2.92
CA LYS A 85 -15.68 14.90 -3.24
C LYS A 85 -17.15 14.50 -3.36
N PHE A 86 -17.45 13.33 -3.93
CA PHE A 86 -18.81 12.82 -4.00
C PHE A 86 -19.35 12.46 -2.61
N VAL A 87 -18.58 11.72 -1.81
CA VAL A 87 -18.97 11.36 -0.43
C VAL A 87 -19.29 12.59 0.41
N LEU A 88 -18.48 13.64 0.32
CA LEU A 88 -18.71 14.86 1.10
C LEU A 88 -19.93 15.67 0.64
N LYS A 89 -20.40 15.47 -0.59
CA LYS A 89 -21.62 16.08 -1.12
C LYS A 89 -22.88 15.24 -0.88
N SER A 90 -22.74 14.02 -0.37
CA SER A 90 -23.85 13.16 0.05
C SER A 90 -23.89 13.01 1.58
N GLU A 91 -24.92 12.33 2.08
CA GLU A 91 -25.06 11.96 3.51
C GLU A 91 -24.30 10.68 3.89
N ALA A 92 -23.44 10.17 2.99
CA ALA A 92 -22.74 8.92 3.24
C ALA A 92 -21.77 9.06 4.41
N ASN A 93 -21.88 8.12 5.35
CA ASN A 93 -21.02 8.06 6.53
C ASN A 93 -19.98 6.93 6.48
N LYS A 94 -20.12 6.02 5.50
CA LYS A 94 -19.19 4.91 5.24
C LYS A 94 -18.79 4.90 3.76
N LEU A 95 -17.50 4.77 3.52
CA LEU A 95 -16.92 4.62 2.19
C LEU A 95 -16.11 3.31 2.14
N ALA A 96 -16.34 2.47 1.15
CA ALA A 96 -15.36 1.47 0.72
C ALA A 96 -14.71 1.91 -0.59
N LEU A 97 -13.39 1.79 -0.69
CA LEU A 97 -12.62 1.97 -1.92
C LEU A 97 -12.28 0.59 -2.47
N ILE A 98 -12.48 0.39 -3.76
CA ILE A 98 -12.27 -0.88 -4.46
C ILE A 98 -11.50 -0.63 -5.76
N ASP A 99 -10.46 -1.41 -6.04
CA ASP A 99 -9.79 -1.36 -7.34
C ASP A 99 -10.68 -1.96 -8.45
N GLY A 100 -10.74 -1.30 -9.61
CA GLY A 100 -11.61 -1.70 -10.72
C GLY A 100 -11.12 -2.92 -11.53
N ASP A 101 -9.87 -3.35 -11.34
CA ASP A 101 -9.23 -4.42 -12.10
C ASP A 101 -9.16 -5.77 -11.36
N LEU A 102 -9.95 -5.91 -10.29
CA LEU A 102 -9.99 -7.12 -9.46
C LEU A 102 -10.66 -8.30 -10.18
N LEU A 103 -9.97 -9.44 -10.15
CA LEU A 103 -10.46 -10.74 -10.62
C LEU A 103 -11.02 -11.60 -9.48
N SER A 104 -10.53 -11.40 -8.25
CA SER A 104 -10.86 -12.24 -7.09
C SER A 104 -11.88 -11.65 -6.12
N ILE A 105 -12.44 -10.48 -6.43
CA ILE A 105 -13.42 -9.80 -5.57
C ILE A 105 -14.63 -10.72 -5.32
N LYS A 106 -15.11 -10.70 -4.07
CA LYS A 106 -16.32 -11.42 -3.64
C LYS A 106 -17.26 -10.51 -2.85
N PRO A 107 -18.56 -10.82 -2.77
CA PRO A 107 -19.52 -10.01 -2.01
C PRO A 107 -19.13 -9.81 -0.54
N GLU A 108 -18.51 -10.81 0.07
CA GLU A 108 -18.08 -10.79 1.48
C GLU A 108 -17.02 -9.72 1.75
N TRP A 109 -16.27 -9.27 0.73
CA TRP A 109 -15.30 -8.19 0.90
C TRP A 109 -15.97 -6.89 1.32
N ILE A 110 -17.16 -6.61 0.77
CA ILE A 110 -17.94 -5.42 1.10
C ILE A 110 -18.36 -5.46 2.57
N LYS A 111 -18.84 -6.62 3.03
CA LYS A 111 -19.15 -6.86 4.45
C LYS A 111 -17.93 -6.65 5.33
N ALA A 112 -16.83 -7.33 5.00
CA ALA A 112 -15.61 -7.35 5.78
C ALA A 112 -14.98 -5.94 5.91
N LEU A 113 -15.12 -5.09 4.89
CA LEU A 113 -14.66 -3.70 4.90
C LEU A 113 -15.60 -2.78 5.68
N ILE A 114 -16.92 -2.89 5.49
CA ILE A 114 -17.88 -1.93 6.04
C ILE A 114 -18.25 -2.23 7.51
N GLU A 115 -18.39 -3.49 7.92
CA GLU A 115 -18.81 -3.86 9.28
C GLU A 115 -17.90 -3.30 10.40
N PRO A 116 -16.56 -3.27 10.26
CA PRO A 116 -15.73 -2.67 11.30
C PRO A 116 -16.00 -1.16 11.49
N LEU A 117 -16.45 -0.44 10.46
CA LEU A 117 -16.84 0.96 10.60
C LEU A 117 -18.07 1.11 11.52
N GLU A 118 -18.99 0.15 11.50
CA GLU A 118 -20.15 0.11 12.41
C GLU A 118 -19.74 -0.16 13.86
N LYS A 119 -18.60 -0.84 14.06
CA LYS A 119 -17.97 -1.05 15.38
C LYS A 119 -17.13 0.15 15.82
N GLY A 120 -17.17 1.25 15.06
CA GLY A 120 -16.54 2.51 15.38
C GLY A 120 -15.12 2.68 14.84
N PHE A 121 -14.57 1.70 14.13
CA PHE A 121 -13.30 1.93 13.43
C PHE A 121 -13.48 2.97 12.33
N GLU A 122 -12.40 3.63 11.96
CA GLU A 122 -12.42 4.80 11.09
C GLU A 122 -11.63 4.60 9.82
N LEU A 123 -10.66 3.69 9.88
CA LEU A 123 -9.97 3.11 8.75
C LEU A 123 -9.97 1.58 8.89
N VAL A 124 -10.32 0.90 7.83
CA VAL A 124 -10.13 -0.54 7.67
C VAL A 124 -9.15 -0.76 6.54
N VAL A 125 -8.01 -1.35 6.86
CA VAL A 125 -6.95 -1.72 5.91
C VAL A 125 -7.13 -3.20 5.55
N PRO A 126 -6.96 -3.60 4.28
CA PRO A 126 -7.22 -4.98 3.92
C PRO A 126 -6.02 -5.86 4.28
N TYR A 127 -6.31 -7.11 4.61
CA TYR A 127 -5.32 -8.14 4.88
C TYR A 127 -5.54 -9.33 3.93
N TYR A 128 -4.57 -9.55 3.05
CA TYR A 128 -4.60 -10.61 2.04
C TYR A 128 -3.64 -11.75 2.33
N LYS A 129 -3.97 -12.93 1.82
CA LYS A 129 -3.06 -14.06 1.71
C LYS A 129 -2.23 -13.81 0.47
N ARG A 130 -0.92 -13.79 0.63
CA ARG A 130 0.03 -13.52 -0.44
C ARG A 130 1.14 -14.55 -0.43
N HIS A 131 1.71 -14.78 -1.61
CA HIS A 131 2.95 -15.53 -1.70
C HIS A 131 4.07 -14.71 -1.04
N LYS A 132 5.06 -15.37 -0.43
CA LYS A 132 6.21 -14.71 0.22
C LYS A 132 6.98 -13.74 -0.68
N TYR A 133 6.92 -13.95 -2.00
CA TYR A 133 7.58 -13.10 -3.01
C TYR A 133 6.66 -12.05 -3.64
N ASP A 134 5.41 -11.97 -3.21
CA ASP A 134 4.50 -10.92 -3.61
C ASP A 134 4.62 -9.72 -2.65
N SER A 135 4.26 -8.53 -3.12
CA SER A 135 4.25 -7.28 -2.33
C SER A 135 5.60 -6.94 -1.69
N VAL A 136 6.68 -7.11 -2.45
CA VAL A 136 8.07 -6.96 -1.98
C VAL A 136 8.42 -5.54 -1.51
N ILE A 137 7.77 -4.49 -2.04
CA ILE A 137 7.88 -3.12 -1.51
C ILE A 137 7.23 -3.06 -0.12
N THR A 138 6.05 -3.65 0.03
CA THR A 138 5.35 -3.74 1.32
C THR A 138 6.17 -4.49 2.35
N ASN A 139 6.68 -5.68 2.01
CA ASN A 139 7.34 -6.58 2.97
C ASN A 139 8.66 -6.01 3.50
N HIS A 140 9.43 -5.32 2.67
CA HIS A 140 10.78 -4.88 3.05
C HIS A 140 10.89 -3.38 3.34
N VAL A 141 9.98 -2.56 2.83
CA VAL A 141 9.98 -1.11 3.06
C VAL A 141 8.83 -0.73 3.97
N LEU A 142 7.60 -0.86 3.49
CA LEU A 142 6.46 -0.16 4.08
C LEU A 142 6.04 -0.75 5.41
N TYR A 143 5.90 -2.07 5.49
CA TYR A 143 5.44 -2.74 6.69
C TYR A 143 6.33 -2.45 7.91
N PRO A 144 7.63 -2.78 7.91
CA PRO A 144 8.47 -2.57 9.09
C PRO A 144 8.69 -1.08 9.38
N PHE A 145 8.79 -0.23 8.35
CA PHE A 145 8.99 1.21 8.52
C PHE A 145 7.74 1.90 9.08
N VAL A 146 6.54 1.60 8.58
CA VAL A 146 5.29 2.15 9.12
C VAL A 146 5.08 1.67 10.55
N ALA A 147 5.30 0.38 10.82
CA ALA A 147 5.16 -0.16 12.17
C ALA A 147 6.09 0.56 13.17
N CYS A 148 7.37 0.71 12.84
CA CYS A 148 8.30 1.38 13.76
C CYS A 148 8.05 2.89 13.86
N MET A 149 7.72 3.58 12.76
CA MET A 149 7.54 5.03 12.75
C MET A 149 6.21 5.48 13.38
N TYR A 150 5.12 4.76 13.12
CA TYR A 150 3.76 5.13 13.52
C TYR A 150 3.19 4.26 14.67
N GLY A 151 3.93 3.26 15.14
CA GLY A 151 3.59 2.50 16.35
C GLY A 151 2.41 1.54 16.22
N LYS A 152 1.99 1.20 14.99
CA LYS A 152 0.91 0.26 14.72
C LYS A 152 1.35 -0.80 13.72
N GLU A 153 1.18 -2.07 14.08
CA GLU A 153 1.50 -3.22 13.21
C GLU A 153 0.39 -3.39 12.14
N ILE A 154 0.38 -2.54 11.12
CA ILE A 154 -0.42 -2.70 9.90
C ILE A 154 0.38 -3.51 8.90
N ARG A 155 0.00 -4.75 8.62
CA ARG A 155 0.78 -5.68 7.79
C ARG A 155 0.80 -5.32 6.31
N GLN A 156 -0.29 -4.75 5.79
CA GLN A 156 -0.41 -4.38 4.37
C GLN A 156 -0.92 -2.93 4.18
N PRO A 157 -0.11 -1.92 4.51
CA PRO A 157 -0.52 -0.50 4.52
C PRO A 157 -0.88 0.08 3.14
N VAL A 158 -0.72 -0.70 2.06
CA VAL A 158 -1.01 -0.31 0.66
C VAL A 158 -1.84 -1.36 -0.09
N GLY A 159 -2.78 -2.02 0.60
CA GLY A 159 -3.52 -3.15 0.01
C GLY A 159 -4.56 -2.79 -1.06
N GLY A 160 -4.90 -1.51 -1.24
CA GLY A 160 -5.73 -1.00 -2.33
C GLY A 160 -7.23 -0.92 -2.03
N GLU A 161 -7.78 -1.89 -1.28
CA GLU A 161 -9.19 -1.88 -0.86
C GLU A 161 -9.32 -1.39 0.59
N PHE A 162 -9.89 -0.20 0.80
CA PHE A 162 -10.00 0.39 2.14
C PHE A 162 -11.45 0.65 2.51
N ALA A 163 -11.74 0.70 3.81
CA ALA A 163 -12.97 1.32 4.30
C ALA A 163 -12.65 2.53 5.16
N LEU A 164 -13.39 3.63 4.97
CA LEU A 164 -13.16 4.90 5.63
C LEU A 164 -14.47 5.43 6.21
N SER A 165 -14.39 5.96 7.44
CA SER A 165 -15.44 6.81 7.98
C SER A 165 -15.47 8.17 7.27
N ARG A 166 -16.64 8.82 7.25
CA ARG A 166 -16.74 10.20 6.75
C ARG A 166 -15.77 11.16 7.45
N ARG A 167 -15.59 11.04 8.78
CA ARG A 167 -14.65 11.88 9.54
C ARG A 167 -13.23 11.79 9.01
N LEU A 168 -12.79 10.58 8.65
CA LEU A 168 -11.48 10.38 8.04
C LEU A 168 -11.42 10.99 6.64
N VAL A 169 -12.44 10.79 5.80
CA VAL A 169 -12.53 11.40 4.46
C VAL A 169 -12.42 12.93 4.51
N GLU A 170 -13.14 13.58 5.44
CA GLU A 170 -13.11 15.03 5.65
C GLU A 170 -11.73 15.57 6.02
N LYS A 171 -10.94 14.80 6.79
CA LYS A 171 -9.57 15.14 7.15
C LYS A 171 -8.62 14.94 5.97
N LEU A 172 -8.69 13.77 5.34
CA LEU A 172 -7.76 13.39 4.27
C LEU A 172 -7.87 14.34 3.08
N ILE A 173 -9.08 14.70 2.63
CA ILE A 173 -9.24 15.56 1.45
C ILE A 173 -8.64 16.97 1.63
N LYS A 174 -8.54 17.44 2.89
CA LYS A 174 -7.97 18.75 3.27
C LYS A 174 -6.46 18.69 3.48
N HIS A 175 -5.86 17.50 3.47
CA HIS A 175 -4.44 17.34 3.72
C HIS A 175 -3.62 17.97 2.58
N PRO A 176 -2.63 18.83 2.87
CA PRO A 176 -1.88 19.55 1.84
C PRO A 176 -1.01 18.63 0.97
N LYS A 177 -0.67 17.45 1.49
CA LYS A 177 0.12 16.41 0.82
C LYS A 177 -0.71 15.29 0.18
N PHE A 178 -1.98 15.54 -0.14
CA PHE A 178 -2.81 14.54 -0.80
C PHE A 178 -2.22 14.16 -2.18
N PRO A 179 -1.79 12.90 -2.40
CA PRO A 179 -1.10 12.52 -3.62
C PRO A 179 -2.09 12.27 -4.78
N SER A 180 -1.65 12.53 -6.01
CA SER A 180 -2.43 12.25 -7.22
C SER A 180 -2.25 10.82 -7.75
N GLY A 181 -1.11 10.17 -7.47
CA GLY A 181 -0.68 8.88 -8.03
C GLY A 181 -0.87 7.67 -7.11
N PHE A 182 0.06 6.70 -7.18
CA PHE A 182 0.02 5.44 -6.42
C PHE A 182 0.34 5.60 -4.92
N GLY A 183 0.90 6.75 -4.52
CA GLY A 183 1.13 7.07 -3.11
C GLY A 183 -0.14 7.21 -2.26
N ILE A 184 -1.34 7.21 -2.87
CA ILE A 184 -2.60 7.42 -2.16
C ILE A 184 -2.87 6.39 -1.07
N ASP A 185 -2.53 5.12 -1.29
CA ASP A 185 -2.83 4.06 -0.33
C ASP A 185 -1.97 4.20 0.93
N ILE A 186 -0.66 4.48 0.77
CA ILE A 186 0.23 4.74 1.91
C ILE A 186 -0.13 6.05 2.60
N PHE A 187 -0.59 7.04 1.84
CA PHE A 187 -1.09 8.32 2.36
C PHE A 187 -2.29 8.13 3.28
N ILE A 188 -3.30 7.36 2.86
CA ILE A 188 -4.50 7.08 3.67
C ILE A 188 -4.06 6.44 5.00
N THR A 189 -3.25 5.39 4.94
CA THR A 189 -2.82 4.64 6.12
C THR A 189 -2.01 5.52 7.08
N THR A 190 -0.92 6.13 6.60
CA THR A 190 -0.02 6.90 7.48
C THR A 190 -0.67 8.17 8.03
N SER A 191 -1.53 8.84 7.26
CA SER A 191 -2.27 10.01 7.75
C SER A 191 -3.27 9.63 8.83
N ALA A 192 -3.97 8.49 8.68
CA ALA A 192 -4.89 8.00 9.70
C ALA A 192 -4.14 7.64 11.00
N LEU A 193 -2.99 6.98 10.89
CA LEU A 193 -2.16 6.63 12.03
C LEU A 193 -1.60 7.87 12.74
N ALA A 194 -1.07 8.85 11.99
CA ALA A 194 -0.56 10.10 12.56
C ALA A 194 -1.64 10.91 13.28
N ASP A 195 -2.88 10.87 12.80
CA ASP A 195 -4.02 11.53 13.41
C ASP A 195 -4.70 10.69 14.52
N ASN A 196 -4.07 9.59 14.93
CA ASN A 196 -4.55 8.67 15.97
C ASN A 196 -6.00 8.18 15.73
N MET A 197 -6.31 7.87 14.48
CA MET A 197 -7.59 7.27 14.08
C MET A 197 -7.69 5.84 14.60
N ARG A 198 -8.92 5.37 14.85
CA ARG A 198 -9.13 3.95 15.15
C ARG A 198 -8.98 3.12 13.87
N VAL A 199 -7.85 2.42 13.73
CA VAL A 199 -7.55 1.59 12.57
C VAL A 199 -7.72 0.11 12.90
N ALA A 200 -8.33 -0.64 11.97
CA ALA A 200 -8.40 -2.09 12.00
C ALA A 200 -7.89 -2.68 10.68
N GLU A 201 -7.58 -3.97 10.71
CA GLU A 201 -7.41 -4.78 9.51
C GLU A 201 -8.62 -5.68 9.28
N SER A 202 -8.89 -6.02 8.02
CA SER A 202 -9.93 -7.00 7.68
C SER A 202 -9.44 -7.99 6.63
N THR A 203 -9.67 -9.28 6.88
CA THR A 203 -9.20 -10.34 6.01
C THR A 203 -10.07 -10.47 4.77
N LEU A 204 -9.46 -10.40 3.59
CA LEU A 204 -10.15 -10.46 2.29
C LEU A 204 -9.73 -11.68 1.45
N GLY A 205 -8.91 -12.60 1.98
CA GLY A 205 -8.47 -13.79 1.23
C GLY A 205 -7.39 -13.46 0.21
N VAL A 206 -7.47 -13.96 -1.03
CA VAL A 206 -6.44 -13.76 -2.06
C VAL A 206 -6.82 -12.61 -2.99
N LYS A 207 -5.87 -11.70 -3.26
CA LYS A 207 -6.02 -10.61 -4.23
C LYS A 207 -5.41 -11.01 -5.57
N ASN A 208 -6.25 -11.20 -6.58
CA ASN A 208 -5.86 -11.34 -7.99
C ASN A 208 -6.37 -10.12 -8.75
N HIS A 209 -5.50 -9.48 -9.52
CA HIS A 209 -5.85 -8.32 -10.34
C HIS A 209 -5.24 -8.42 -11.72
N ALA A 210 -5.96 -7.94 -12.74
CA ALA A 210 -5.56 -8.09 -14.14
C ALA A 210 -4.22 -7.40 -14.45
N SER A 211 -3.92 -6.28 -13.79
CA SER A 211 -2.66 -5.57 -13.98
C SER A 211 -1.41 -6.36 -13.52
N THR A 212 -1.56 -7.42 -12.70
CA THR A 212 -0.43 -8.30 -12.36
C THR A 212 0.19 -8.99 -13.57
N GLN A 213 -0.62 -9.26 -14.61
CA GLN A 213 -0.15 -9.88 -15.84
C GLN A 213 0.81 -8.96 -16.63
N GLY A 214 0.77 -7.65 -16.35
CA GLY A 214 1.68 -6.64 -16.89
C GLY A 214 3.00 -6.50 -16.13
N TYR A 215 3.14 -7.06 -14.92
CA TYR A 215 4.39 -7.02 -14.14
C TYR A 215 5.49 -7.96 -14.65
N LYS A 216 5.30 -8.60 -15.81
CA LYS A 216 6.31 -9.47 -16.46
C LYS A 216 7.68 -8.82 -16.60
N ASN A 217 7.76 -7.49 -16.62
CA ASN A 217 9.01 -6.76 -16.52
C ASN A 217 9.09 -6.01 -15.18
N PHE A 218 9.85 -6.56 -14.25
CA PHE A 218 10.10 -6.01 -12.92
C PHE A 218 10.55 -4.54 -12.98
N GLU A 219 11.48 -4.21 -13.88
CA GLU A 219 12.04 -2.85 -13.97
C GLU A 219 11.04 -1.81 -14.46
N LYS A 220 10.26 -2.15 -15.49
CA LYS A 220 9.32 -1.20 -16.13
C LYS A 220 8.11 -0.90 -15.27
N SER A 221 7.83 -1.72 -14.27
CA SER A 221 6.56 -1.68 -13.57
C SER A 221 6.72 -1.49 -12.06
N LEU A 222 7.66 -2.19 -11.43
CA LEU A 222 7.84 -2.14 -9.99
C LEU A 222 8.77 -1.01 -9.52
N LEU A 223 9.78 -0.62 -10.31
CA LEU A 223 10.66 0.51 -9.96
C LEU A 223 9.90 1.85 -9.92
N PRO A 224 9.06 2.22 -10.92
CA PRO A 224 8.26 3.45 -10.82
C PRO A 224 7.28 3.43 -9.64
N MET A 225 6.75 2.26 -9.29
CA MET A 225 5.89 2.08 -8.11
C MET A 225 6.68 2.27 -6.81
N PHE A 226 7.87 1.68 -6.72
CA PHE A 226 8.79 1.88 -5.60
C PHE A 226 9.07 3.38 -5.41
N ASP A 227 9.44 4.08 -6.47
CA ASP A 227 9.76 5.50 -6.44
C ASP A 227 8.60 6.34 -5.91
N GLN A 228 7.38 6.14 -6.44
CA GLN A 228 6.20 6.89 -6.00
C GLN A 228 5.83 6.60 -4.53
N VAL A 229 5.85 5.33 -4.13
CA VAL A 229 5.39 4.92 -2.82
C VAL A 229 6.41 5.29 -1.73
N VAL A 230 7.71 5.10 -1.99
CA VAL A 230 8.77 5.49 -1.05
C VAL A 230 8.89 7.00 -0.92
N SER A 231 8.78 7.74 -2.04
CA SER A 231 8.72 9.22 -2.02
C SER A 231 7.57 9.71 -1.12
N THR A 232 6.38 9.16 -1.32
CA THR A 232 5.20 9.54 -0.51
C THR A 232 5.36 9.15 0.96
N LEU A 233 5.91 7.97 1.25
CA LEU A 233 6.19 7.53 2.62
C LEU A 233 7.15 8.49 3.33
N PHE A 234 8.26 8.86 2.69
CA PHE A 234 9.27 9.74 3.26
C PHE A 234 8.72 11.15 3.47
N GLU A 235 8.02 11.71 2.47
CA GLU A 235 7.39 13.02 2.58
C GLU A 235 6.40 13.07 3.75
N LEU A 236 5.53 12.05 3.89
CA LEU A 236 4.53 12.01 4.95
C LEU A 236 5.11 11.74 6.33
N THR A 237 6.17 10.94 6.40
CA THR A 237 6.85 10.67 7.67
C THR A 237 7.56 11.93 8.18
N LEU A 238 8.18 12.71 7.28
CA LEU A 238 8.73 14.02 7.60
C LEU A 238 7.63 15.03 7.95
N TYR A 239 6.53 15.06 7.20
CA TYR A 239 5.39 15.95 7.47
C TYR A 239 4.76 15.68 8.85
N ASN A 240 4.62 14.41 9.22
CA ASN A 240 4.02 13.99 10.49
C ASN A 240 5.01 13.90 11.66
N LYS A 241 6.27 14.35 11.48
CA LYS A 241 7.36 14.17 12.44
C LYS A 241 6.95 14.51 13.89
N GLU A 242 6.28 15.64 14.10
CA GLU A 242 5.90 16.10 15.44
C GLU A 242 4.86 15.22 16.12
N LYS A 243 4.00 14.56 15.33
CA LYS A 243 2.95 13.66 15.84
C LYS A 243 3.51 12.29 16.22
N ILE A 244 4.54 11.84 15.51
CA ILE A 244 5.07 10.47 15.62
C ILE A 244 6.36 10.36 16.44
N LYS A 245 6.92 11.49 16.88
CA LYS A 245 8.25 11.54 17.50
C LYS A 245 8.44 10.76 18.79
N ASN A 246 7.40 10.75 19.60
CA ASN A 246 7.42 10.11 20.92
C ASN A 246 6.91 8.67 20.87
N ILE A 247 6.65 8.12 19.69
CA ILE A 247 6.17 6.75 19.53
C ILE A 247 7.37 5.80 19.62
N SER A 248 7.41 4.97 20.66
CA SER A 248 8.44 3.95 20.88
C SER A 248 7.86 2.53 20.85
N ASP A 249 6.60 2.38 21.23
CA ASP A 249 5.91 1.09 21.23
C ASP A 249 5.17 0.83 19.93
N ILE A 250 5.00 -0.46 19.63
CA ILE A 250 4.32 -0.95 18.44
C ILE A 250 3.17 -1.82 18.91
N GLU A 251 1.95 -1.37 18.66
CA GLU A 251 0.74 -2.08 19.05
C GLU A 251 0.17 -2.86 17.87
N LYS A 252 -0.29 -4.08 18.15
CA LYS A 252 -1.09 -4.85 17.20
C LYS A 252 -2.46 -4.20 17.03
N VAL A 253 -2.89 -4.04 15.79
CA VAL A 253 -4.25 -3.58 15.51
C VAL A 253 -5.24 -4.74 15.56
N THR A 254 -6.50 -4.42 15.83
CA THR A 254 -7.59 -5.40 15.71
C THR A 254 -7.69 -5.88 14.27
N ARG A 255 -7.63 -7.19 14.07
CA ARG A 255 -7.86 -7.83 12.77
C ARG A 255 -9.18 -8.59 12.78
N PHE A 256 -10.03 -8.30 11.81
CA PHE A 256 -11.30 -9.00 11.58
C PHE A 256 -11.14 -10.13 10.56
N GLY A 257 -11.91 -11.19 10.79
CA GLY A 257 -11.92 -12.38 9.94
C GLY A 257 -10.71 -13.29 10.14
N ASN A 258 -10.80 -14.49 9.56
CA ASN A 258 -9.72 -15.45 9.52
C ASN A 258 -9.20 -15.54 8.09
N ILE A 259 -7.92 -15.85 7.93
CA ILE A 259 -7.34 -16.09 6.62
C ILE A 259 -7.23 -17.58 6.37
N ASP A 260 -7.96 -18.03 5.36
CA ASP A 260 -7.88 -19.43 4.93
C ASP A 260 -6.49 -19.70 4.33
N ASP A 261 -5.97 -20.90 4.58
CA ASP A 261 -4.75 -21.36 3.96
C ASP A 261 -5.04 -21.88 2.56
N VAL A 262 -5.26 -20.95 1.64
CA VAL A 262 -5.51 -21.23 0.23
C VAL A 262 -4.21 -21.07 -0.59
N PRO A 263 -4.05 -21.85 -1.67
CA PRO A 263 -2.93 -21.67 -2.59
C PRO A 263 -2.87 -20.25 -3.15
N VAL A 264 -1.66 -19.72 -3.24
CA VAL A 264 -1.34 -18.42 -3.83
C VAL A 264 -0.33 -18.60 -4.94
N ASN A 265 -0.50 -17.85 -6.03
CA ASN A 265 0.40 -17.91 -7.16
C ASN A 265 1.76 -17.34 -6.80
N GLU A 266 2.82 -18.05 -7.14
CA GLU A 266 4.18 -17.54 -7.03
C GLU A 266 4.44 -16.51 -8.15
N PRO A 267 4.84 -15.27 -7.81
CA PRO A 267 5.24 -14.30 -8.82
C PRO A 267 6.61 -14.68 -9.39
N VAL A 268 6.77 -14.51 -10.69
CA VAL A 268 8.05 -14.71 -11.37
C VAL A 268 8.93 -13.48 -11.15
N ILE A 269 10.05 -13.66 -10.45
CA ILE A 269 11.05 -12.62 -10.19
C ILE A 269 12.42 -13.14 -10.58
N GLU A 270 13.06 -12.49 -11.56
CA GLU A 270 14.42 -12.76 -12.02
C GLU A 270 15.47 -12.28 -11.00
N HIS A 271 15.44 -12.85 -9.80
CA HIS A 271 16.23 -12.41 -8.65
C HIS A 271 17.75 -12.46 -8.89
N LYS A 272 18.22 -13.36 -9.76
CA LYS A 272 19.63 -13.40 -10.16
C LYS A 272 20.04 -12.17 -10.96
N GLU A 273 19.19 -11.70 -11.88
CA GLU A 273 19.44 -10.47 -12.65
C GLU A 273 19.42 -9.24 -11.73
N LEU A 274 18.48 -9.19 -10.77
CA LEU A 274 18.43 -8.12 -9.78
C LEU A 274 19.71 -8.04 -8.93
N TYR A 275 20.22 -9.20 -8.51
CA TYR A 275 21.46 -9.27 -7.74
C TYR A 275 22.68 -8.88 -8.58
N GLN A 276 22.76 -9.37 -9.81
CA GLN A 276 23.83 -9.00 -10.74
C GLN A 276 23.86 -7.49 -10.97
N LYS A 277 22.71 -6.86 -11.18
CA LYS A 277 22.60 -5.40 -11.32
C LYS A 277 22.98 -4.64 -10.05
N PHE A 278 22.67 -5.17 -8.86
CA PHE A 278 23.18 -4.61 -7.59
C PHE A 278 24.71 -4.62 -7.53
N LEU A 279 25.37 -5.69 -8.00
CA LEU A 279 26.84 -5.78 -8.05
C LEU A 279 27.44 -4.85 -9.12
N GLU A 280 26.88 -4.82 -10.32
CA GLU A 280 27.37 -3.99 -11.43
C GLU A 280 27.27 -2.50 -11.14
N GLU A 281 26.23 -2.09 -10.42
CA GLU A 281 25.99 -0.69 -10.05
C GLU A 281 26.64 -0.30 -8.71
N ALA A 282 27.53 -1.15 -8.17
CA ALA A 282 28.27 -0.89 -6.94
C ALA A 282 28.95 0.49 -6.87
N PRO A 283 29.59 1.00 -7.96
CA PRO A 283 30.17 2.35 -7.91
C PRO A 283 29.14 3.44 -7.60
N LYS A 284 27.89 3.32 -8.08
CA LYS A 284 26.82 4.29 -7.80
C LYS A 284 26.35 4.20 -6.35
N ILE A 285 26.42 3.03 -5.73
CA ILE A 285 26.07 2.82 -4.33
C ILE A 285 27.17 3.41 -3.43
N LEU A 286 28.42 3.02 -3.66
CA LEU A 286 29.56 3.37 -2.80
C LEU A 286 29.94 4.86 -2.89
N ASN A 287 29.74 5.49 -4.05
CA ASN A 287 29.99 6.92 -4.23
C ASN A 287 28.79 7.81 -3.86
N SER A 288 27.65 7.24 -3.45
CA SER A 288 26.45 8.02 -3.12
C SER A 288 26.59 8.75 -1.79
N ASP A 289 26.25 10.03 -1.71
CA ASP A 289 26.21 10.77 -0.44
C ASP A 289 25.04 10.35 0.48
N VAL A 290 24.12 9.53 -0.03
CA VAL A 290 22.92 9.07 0.68
C VAL A 290 23.24 8.15 1.86
N PHE A 291 24.29 7.34 1.73
CA PHE A 291 24.62 6.32 2.74
C PHE A 291 25.76 6.77 3.64
N SER A 292 25.66 6.46 4.94
CA SER A 292 26.73 6.70 5.91
C SER A 292 27.97 5.87 5.57
N GLN A 293 29.13 6.29 6.08
CA GLN A 293 30.39 5.58 5.86
C GLN A 293 30.31 4.12 6.35
N LYS A 294 29.70 3.89 7.52
CA LYS A 294 29.47 2.56 8.08
C LYS A 294 28.65 1.67 7.13
N THR A 295 27.54 2.21 6.60
CA THR A 295 26.69 1.47 5.66
C THR A 295 27.43 1.16 4.36
N LYS A 296 28.22 2.12 3.83
CA LYS A 296 29.04 1.91 2.64
C LYS A 296 30.11 0.83 2.83
N GLU A 297 30.75 0.76 3.99
CA GLU A 297 31.74 -0.26 4.31
C GLU A 297 31.12 -1.67 4.32
N HIS A 298 30.00 -1.86 5.01
CA HIS A 298 29.27 -3.14 4.98
C HIS A 298 28.78 -3.50 3.56
N LEU A 299 28.25 -2.54 2.81
CA LEU A 299 27.83 -2.78 1.42
C LEU A 299 29.02 -3.16 0.54
N LYS A 300 30.18 -2.53 0.72
CA LYS A 300 31.42 -2.84 -0.02
C LYS A 300 31.90 -4.27 0.28
N GLU A 301 31.88 -4.70 1.53
CA GLU A 301 32.22 -6.08 1.91
C GLU A 301 31.27 -7.08 1.25
N ILE A 302 29.96 -6.83 1.36
CA ILE A 302 28.93 -7.66 0.72
C ILE A 302 29.16 -7.77 -0.79
N ILE A 303 29.42 -6.64 -1.46
CA ILE A 303 29.62 -6.60 -2.91
C ILE A 303 30.90 -7.36 -3.31
N ASN A 304 32.02 -7.13 -2.61
CA ASN A 304 33.31 -7.76 -2.91
C ASN A 304 33.26 -9.29 -2.72
N ASN A 305 32.61 -9.73 -1.65
CA ASN A 305 32.48 -11.15 -1.31
C ASN A 305 31.29 -11.81 -1.99
N LYS A 306 30.43 -11.04 -2.67
CA LYS A 306 29.16 -11.46 -3.29
C LYS A 306 28.23 -12.12 -2.27
N GLU A 307 28.14 -11.58 -1.06
CA GLU A 307 27.31 -12.08 0.03
C GLU A 307 25.85 -11.58 -0.02
N MET A 308 24.97 -12.19 0.77
CA MET A 308 23.58 -11.72 0.88
C MET A 308 23.48 -10.38 1.61
N VAL A 309 22.65 -9.48 1.09
CA VAL A 309 22.22 -8.27 1.79
C VAL A 309 21.28 -8.64 2.92
N SER A 310 21.80 -8.60 4.14
CA SER A 310 21.04 -8.88 5.36
C SER A 310 19.97 -7.81 5.63
N VAL A 311 18.98 -8.15 6.45
CA VAL A 311 17.98 -7.18 6.93
C VAL A 311 18.62 -6.03 7.70
N ASN A 312 19.70 -6.27 8.44
CA ASN A 312 20.42 -5.22 9.16
C ASN A 312 20.97 -4.19 8.18
N VAL A 313 21.78 -4.61 7.20
CA VAL A 313 22.37 -3.68 6.22
C VAL A 313 21.30 -2.96 5.39
N TRP A 314 20.21 -3.64 5.06
CA TRP A 314 19.06 -3.00 4.41
C TRP A 314 18.41 -1.93 5.29
N CYS A 315 18.20 -2.23 6.58
CA CYS A 315 17.64 -1.28 7.54
C CYS A 315 18.54 -0.04 7.66
N ASP A 316 19.87 -0.23 7.78
CA ASP A 316 20.86 0.84 7.81
C ASP A 316 20.74 1.75 6.59
N ALA A 317 20.74 1.15 5.39
CA ALA A 317 20.62 1.89 4.14
C ALA A 317 19.30 2.66 4.02
N LEU A 318 18.18 2.09 4.46
CA LEU A 318 16.88 2.74 4.42
C LEU A 318 16.80 3.92 5.39
N PHE A 319 17.35 3.79 6.60
CA PHE A 319 17.38 4.87 7.58
C PHE A 319 18.37 5.98 7.17
N ASP A 320 19.55 5.64 6.67
CA ASP A 320 20.50 6.62 6.11
C ASP A 320 19.85 7.41 4.96
N ALA A 321 19.15 6.69 4.07
CA ALA A 321 18.41 7.31 2.99
C ALA A 321 17.32 8.27 3.48
N PHE A 322 16.62 7.90 4.55
CA PHE A 322 15.63 8.79 5.13
C PHE A 322 16.26 10.00 5.83
N ASP A 323 17.34 9.83 6.58
CA ASP A 323 18.10 10.94 7.20
C ASP A 323 18.58 11.94 6.15
N TYR A 324 19.17 11.42 5.07
CA TYR A 324 19.60 12.23 3.94
C TYR A 324 18.43 13.02 3.36
N TYR A 325 17.28 12.39 3.14
CA TYR A 325 16.07 13.08 2.68
C TYR A 325 15.62 14.17 3.66
N VAL A 326 15.60 13.90 4.97
CA VAL A 326 15.22 14.90 5.99
C VAL A 326 16.15 16.12 5.96
N LYS A 327 17.45 15.91 5.72
CA LYS A 327 18.46 16.98 5.70
C LYS A 327 18.49 17.78 4.39
N THR A 328 18.20 17.13 3.26
CA THR A 328 18.45 17.71 1.93
C THR A 328 17.18 17.94 1.11
N LEU A 329 16.09 17.23 1.42
CA LEU A 329 14.87 17.12 0.62
C LEU A 329 15.10 16.56 -0.80
N ASP A 330 16.28 16.01 -1.08
CA ASP A 330 16.64 15.43 -2.38
C ASP A 330 16.17 13.98 -2.48
N ILE A 331 14.90 13.81 -2.86
CA ILE A 331 14.30 12.50 -3.05
C ILE A 331 14.87 11.77 -4.28
N GLU A 332 15.37 12.49 -5.28
CA GLU A 332 15.88 11.88 -6.51
C GLU A 332 17.16 11.08 -6.23
N SER A 333 18.12 11.66 -5.52
CA SER A 333 19.34 10.95 -5.12
C SER A 333 19.03 9.76 -4.22
N VAL A 334 18.09 9.93 -3.28
CA VAL A 334 17.63 8.86 -2.39
C VAL A 334 17.10 7.68 -3.18
N LEU A 335 16.14 7.90 -4.07
CA LEU A 335 15.53 6.82 -4.85
C LEU A 335 16.54 6.15 -5.78
N ARG A 336 17.40 6.93 -6.43
CA ARG A 336 18.45 6.43 -7.34
C ARG A 336 19.43 5.47 -6.65
N SER A 337 19.80 5.75 -5.40
CA SER A 337 20.73 4.91 -4.64
C SER A 337 20.02 3.78 -3.88
N LEU A 338 18.92 4.06 -3.20
CA LEU A 338 18.20 3.10 -2.37
C LEU A 338 17.61 1.95 -3.18
N ARG A 339 17.15 2.20 -4.41
CA ARG A 339 16.63 1.14 -5.29
C ARG A 339 17.64 0.02 -5.53
N LEU A 340 18.92 0.36 -5.65
CA LEU A 340 19.97 -0.61 -5.98
C LEU A 340 20.20 -1.54 -4.79
N VAL A 341 20.25 -0.98 -3.59
CA VAL A 341 20.37 -1.76 -2.35
C VAL A 341 19.12 -2.60 -2.11
N TRP A 342 17.93 -2.07 -2.43
CA TRP A 342 16.67 -2.81 -2.36
C TRP A 342 16.64 -4.02 -3.31
N MET A 343 17.17 -3.90 -4.52
CA MET A 343 17.31 -5.02 -5.46
C MET A 343 18.21 -6.12 -4.89
N GLY A 344 19.35 -5.76 -4.30
CA GLY A 344 20.21 -6.70 -3.58
C GLY A 344 19.49 -7.38 -2.41
N ARG A 345 18.72 -6.62 -1.62
CA ARG A 345 17.93 -7.14 -0.50
C ARG A 345 16.85 -8.12 -0.96
N LEU A 346 16.11 -7.80 -2.02
CA LEU A 346 15.07 -8.66 -2.56
C LEU A 346 15.67 -9.99 -3.05
N ALA A 347 16.75 -9.93 -3.83
CA ALA A 347 17.39 -11.15 -4.31
C ALA A 347 17.91 -12.03 -3.17
N SER A 348 18.50 -11.40 -2.14
CA SER A 348 18.96 -12.07 -0.93
C SER A 348 17.82 -12.72 -0.15
N PHE A 349 16.67 -12.06 -0.04
CA PHE A 349 15.48 -12.63 0.61
C PHE A 349 14.94 -13.85 -0.14
N ILE A 350 14.87 -13.80 -1.47
CA ILE A 350 14.44 -14.94 -2.29
C ILE A 350 15.39 -16.12 -2.10
N GLN A 351 16.72 -15.87 -2.14
CA GLN A 351 17.72 -16.91 -1.90
C GLN A 351 17.62 -17.50 -0.48
N GLN A 352 17.47 -16.66 0.54
CA GLN A 352 17.35 -17.06 1.95
C GLN A 352 16.12 -17.94 2.19
N THR A 353 15.01 -17.66 1.50
CA THR A 353 13.71 -18.26 1.78
C THR A 353 13.27 -19.29 0.73
N GLN A 354 14.14 -19.67 -0.23
CA GLN A 354 13.79 -20.60 -1.31
C GLN A 354 13.21 -21.94 -0.83
N PHE A 355 13.70 -22.46 0.31
CA PHE A 355 13.25 -23.71 0.92
C PHE A 355 12.22 -23.52 2.05
N MET A 356 11.82 -22.28 2.34
CA MET A 356 10.81 -21.97 3.35
C MET A 356 9.41 -22.00 2.76
N ASN A 357 8.42 -22.40 3.55
CA ASN A 357 7.02 -22.20 3.19
C ASN A 357 6.62 -20.71 3.39
N ASN A 358 5.41 -20.34 2.96
CA ASN A 358 4.92 -18.96 3.11
C ASN A 358 4.81 -18.50 4.57
N SER A 359 4.49 -19.40 5.50
CA SER A 359 4.32 -19.07 6.92
C SER A 359 5.65 -18.79 7.60
N ASP A 360 6.69 -19.58 7.32
CA ASP A 360 8.04 -19.37 7.86
C ASP A 360 8.66 -18.08 7.31
N ALA A 361 8.49 -17.83 6.01
CA ALA A 361 8.91 -16.58 5.39
C ALA A 361 8.16 -15.36 5.97
N GLU A 362 6.86 -15.50 6.29
CA GLU A 362 6.08 -14.47 6.96
C GLU A 362 6.61 -14.17 8.37
N CYS A 363 7.02 -15.19 9.14
CA CYS A 363 7.68 -14.99 10.43
C CYS A 363 8.97 -14.16 10.28
N LEU A 364 9.79 -14.44 9.25
CA LEU A 364 10.98 -13.62 8.96
C LEU A 364 10.61 -12.18 8.59
N ILE A 365 9.58 -11.97 7.77
CA ILE A 365 9.12 -10.63 7.38
C ILE A 365 8.68 -9.84 8.62
N LYS A 366 7.93 -10.47 9.53
CA LYS A 366 7.49 -9.89 10.80
C LYS A 366 8.64 -9.56 11.75
N GLY A 367 9.63 -10.45 11.86
CA GLY A 367 10.81 -10.23 12.70
C GLY A 367 11.65 -9.02 12.29
N GLN A 368 11.50 -8.49 11.07
CA GLN A 368 12.20 -7.26 10.65
C GLN A 368 11.78 -6.04 11.50
N ILE A 369 10.60 -6.06 12.13
CA ILE A 369 10.12 -4.94 12.98
C ILE A 369 11.10 -4.66 14.13
N ASP A 370 11.62 -5.69 14.77
CA ASP A 370 12.49 -5.52 15.95
C ASP A 370 13.78 -4.79 15.56
N ILE A 371 14.38 -5.17 14.43
CA ILE A 371 15.57 -4.52 13.86
C ILE A 371 15.28 -3.06 13.50
N PHE A 372 14.11 -2.79 12.91
CA PHE A 372 13.69 -1.42 12.57
C PHE A 372 13.41 -0.58 13.82
N LYS A 373 12.88 -1.17 14.89
CA LYS A 373 12.65 -0.51 16.17
C LYS A 373 13.97 -0.14 16.83
N GLU A 374 14.92 -1.07 16.88
CA GLU A 374 16.29 -0.83 17.37
C GLU A 374 16.97 0.28 16.55
N ARG A 375 16.87 0.22 15.22
CA ARG A 375 17.46 1.23 14.35
C ARG A 375 16.83 2.60 14.57
N LYS A 376 15.50 2.69 14.69
CA LYS A 376 14.80 3.94 15.02
C LYS A 376 15.27 4.53 16.35
N ALA A 377 15.55 3.71 17.36
CA ALA A 377 16.02 4.20 18.66
C ALA A 377 17.43 4.81 18.59
N CYS A 378 18.30 4.25 17.74
CA CYS A 378 19.64 4.80 17.47
C CYS A 378 19.61 6.01 16.51
N PHE A 379 18.54 6.12 15.73
CA PHE A 379 18.35 7.18 14.78
C PHE A 379 17.92 8.45 15.52
N ASN A 380 18.78 9.46 15.55
CA ASN A 380 18.48 10.74 16.20
C ASN A 380 17.54 11.58 15.31
N PHE A 381 16.34 11.04 15.06
CA PHE A 381 15.33 11.52 14.14
C PHE A 381 14.95 12.99 14.36
N PHE A 382 15.08 13.45 15.60
CA PHE A 382 14.50 14.70 16.08
C PHE A 382 15.52 15.74 16.54
N GLY A 383 16.82 15.49 16.37
CA GLY A 383 17.88 16.46 16.60
C GLY A 383 17.76 17.24 17.90
N PHE A 384 18.27 16.67 18.99
CA PHE A 384 18.98 17.45 20.01
C PHE A 384 20.46 17.15 19.88
#